data_AF-A0A961T0D3-F1
#
_entry.id   AF-A0A961T0D3-F1
#
_cell.length_a   1.000
_cell.length_b   1.000
_cell.length_c   1.000
_cell.angle_alpha   90.00
_cell.angle_beta   90.00
_cell.angle_gamma   90.00
#
_symmetry.space_group_name_H-M   'P 1'
#
loop_
_entity.id
_entity.type
_entity.pdbx_description
1 polymer ?
#
loop_
_entity_poly.entity_id
_entity_poly.type
_entity_poly.pdbx_seq_one_letter_code
_entity_poly.pdbx_strand_id
1 'polypeptide(L)'
;FEIRSGSESVIVSGDAISHSAISFMHPDWHSGSDQDREAGAKSRAMLLDRLANEKMMMVGYHLSGNGIGRAEKDGSAYRFVQA
;
A
#
# COMPACT_ATOMS: atom_id res chain seq x y z
N PHE A 1 9.62 0.36 -4.14
CA PHE A 1 10.58 -0.28 -5.07
C PHE A 1 9.97 -1.56 -5.60
N GLU A 2 10.07 -1.84 -6.90
CA GLU A 2 9.57 -3.10 -7.47
C GLU A 2 10.73 -4.09 -7.62
N ILE A 3 10.53 -5.32 -7.14
CA ILE A 3 11.42 -6.45 -7.35
C ILE A 3 10.71 -7.41 -8.29
N ARG A 4 11.37 -7.83 -9.37
CA ARG A 4 10.79 -8.70 -10.39
C ARG A 4 11.70 -9.89 -10.68
N SER A 5 11.12 -11.07 -10.83
CA SER A 5 11.79 -12.30 -11.25
C SER A 5 10.90 -13.01 -12.27
N GLY A 6 11.32 -13.02 -13.54
CA GLY A 6 10.49 -13.54 -14.63
C GLY A 6 9.15 -12.82 -14.75
N SER A 7 8.06 -13.57 -14.57
CA SER A 7 6.68 -13.04 -14.60
C SER A 7 6.17 -12.62 -13.22
N GLU A 8 6.90 -12.90 -12.14
CA GLU A 8 6.51 -12.57 -10.77
C GLU A 8 7.10 -11.22 -10.35
N SER A 9 6.32 -10.45 -9.57
CA SER A 9 6.76 -9.16 -9.04
C SER A 9 6.17 -8.87 -7.67
N VAL A 10 6.91 -8.09 -6.88
CA VAL A 10 6.50 -7.60 -5.57
C VAL A 10 6.91 -6.14 -5.41
N ILE A 11 6.03 -5.35 -4.80
CA ILE A 11 6.35 -3.97 -4.41
C ILE A 11 6.78 -3.95 -2.95
N VAL A 12 7.98 -3.46 -2.68
CA VAL A 12 8.39 -3.03 -1.34
C VAL A 12 7.97 -1.57 -1.17
N SER A 13 6.92 -1.31 -0.39
CA SER A 13 6.33 0.03 -0.24
C SER A 13 7.09 0.93 0.73
N GLY A 14 7.91 0.34 1.61
CA GLY A 14 8.47 1.06 2.75
C GLY A 14 7.36 1.69 3.58
N ASP A 15 7.53 2.97 3.93
CA ASP A 15 6.60 3.72 4.78
C ASP A 15 5.51 4.48 4.00
N ALA A 16 5.47 4.34 2.67
CA ALA A 16 4.43 4.98 1.85
C ALA A 16 3.00 4.53 2.23
N ILE A 17 2.88 3.34 2.81
CA ILE A 17 1.65 2.78 3.36
C ILE A 17 1.99 2.34 4.79
N SER A 18 1.58 3.15 5.77
CA SER A 18 2.07 3.08 7.15
C SER A 18 1.17 2.34 8.12
N HIS A 19 -0.07 2.00 7.73
CA HIS A 19 -1.01 1.29 8.61
C HIS A 19 -2.01 0.43 7.81
N SER A 20 -2.16 -0.84 8.19
CA SER A 20 -3.00 -1.83 7.48
C SER A 20 -4.49 -1.51 7.35
N ALA A 21 -5.03 -0.67 8.24
CA ALA A 21 -6.43 -0.27 8.20
C ALA A 21 -6.55 1.17 7.69
N ILE A 22 -5.94 2.13 8.39
CA ILE A 22 -6.10 3.55 8.10
C ILE A 22 -5.57 3.90 6.71
N SER A 23 -4.36 3.46 6.34
CA SER A 23 -3.79 3.80 5.03
C SER A 23 -4.57 3.20 3.87
N PHE A 24 -5.26 2.09 4.07
CA PHE A 24 -6.05 1.40 3.03
C PHE A 24 -7.48 1.94 2.94
N MET A 25 -8.12 2.20 4.09
CA MET A 25 -9.48 2.73 4.14
C MET A 25 -9.54 4.22 3.76
N HIS A 26 -8.51 4.98 4.13
CA HIS A 26 -8.42 6.43 3.95
C HIS A 26 -7.05 6.83 3.37
N PRO A 27 -6.75 6.41 2.13
CA PRO A 27 -5.43 6.65 1.53
C PRO A 27 -5.12 8.13 1.30
N ASP A 28 -6.16 8.95 1.19
CA ASP A 28 -6.13 10.40 0.99
C ASP A 28 -5.88 11.20 2.28
N TRP A 29 -6.00 10.57 3.45
CA TRP A 29 -5.76 11.27 4.71
C TRP A 29 -4.27 11.56 4.90
N HIS A 30 -3.97 12.71 5.49
CA HIS A 30 -2.60 13.08 5.84
C HIS A 30 -2.06 12.21 6.97
N SER A 31 -0.89 11.61 6.76
CA SER A 31 -0.14 10.94 7.83
C SER A 31 0.76 11.94 8.53
N GLY A 32 0.90 11.80 9.85
CA GLY A 32 1.88 12.56 10.63
C GLY A 32 3.34 12.21 10.28
N SER A 33 3.57 11.05 9.64
CA SER A 33 4.87 10.61 9.16
C SER A 33 5.27 11.20 7.82
N ASP A 34 4.32 11.77 7.07
CA ASP A 34 4.59 12.34 5.75
C ASP A 34 5.34 13.68 5.93
N GLN A 35 6.56 13.78 5.39
CA GLN A 35 7.33 15.03 5.41
C GLN A 35 6.67 16.12 4.55
N ASP A 36 6.10 15.71 3.42
CA ASP A 36 5.15 16.48 2.61
C ASP A 36 3.82 15.73 2.62
N ARG A 37 2.82 16.30 3.30
CA ARG A 37 1.54 15.63 3.58
C ARG A 37 0.70 15.38 2.33
N GLU A 38 0.69 16.36 1.42
CA GLU A 38 -0.09 16.27 0.18
C GLU A 38 0.57 15.27 -0.78
N ALA A 39 1.89 15.35 -0.93
CA ALA A 39 2.64 14.40 -1.73
C ALA A 39 2.54 12.97 -1.16
N GLY A 40 2.55 12.82 0.17
CA GLY A 40 2.39 11.55 0.86
C GLY A 40 1.03 10.90 0.61
N ALA A 41 -0.07 11.64 0.83
CA ALA A 41 -1.42 11.17 0.54
C ALA A 41 -1.61 10.77 -0.93
N LYS A 42 -1.18 11.63 -1.87
CA LYS A 42 -1.26 11.33 -3.30
C LYS A 42 -0.47 10.08 -3.68
N SER A 43 0.74 9.92 -3.13
CA SER A 43 1.61 8.77 -3.43
C SER A 43 1.02 7.47 -2.90
N ARG A 44 0.48 7.49 -1.68
CA ARG A 44 -0.21 6.35 -1.06
C ARG A 44 -1.44 5.93 -1.84
N ALA A 45 -2.30 6.86 -2.22
CA ALA A 45 -3.50 6.59 -3.01
C ALA A 45 -3.14 6.00 -4.39
N MET A 46 -2.16 6.58 -5.09
CA MET A 46 -1.66 6.06 -6.37
C MET A 46 -1.10 4.65 -6.23
N LEU A 47 -0.32 4.40 -5.16
CA LEU A 47 0.29 3.09 -4.95
C LEU A 47 -0.76 2.01 -4.65
N LEU A 48 -1.75 2.31 -3.81
CA LEU A 48 -2.84 1.38 -3.49
C LEU A 48 -3.72 1.07 -4.70
N ASP A 49 -4.01 2.07 -5.53
CA ASP A 49 -4.76 1.86 -6.78
C ASP A 49 -4.00 0.91 -7.71
N ARG A 50 -2.70 1.16 -7.91
CA ARG A 50 -1.83 0.28 -8.70
C ARG A 50 -1.80 -1.15 -8.16
N LEU A 51 -1.53 -1.31 -6.86
CA LEU A 51 -1.45 -2.62 -6.20
C LEU A 51 -2.75 -3.42 -6.34
N ALA A 52 -3.90 -2.77 -6.16
CA ALA A 52 -5.20 -3.42 -6.27
C ALA A 52 -5.57 -3.78 -7.71
N ASN A 53 -5.29 -2.89 -8.67
CA ASN A 53 -5.60 -3.12 -10.08
C ASN A 53 -4.69 -4.20 -10.71
N GLU A 54 -3.39 -4.18 -10.40
CA GLU A 54 -2.43 -5.15 -10.91
C GLU A 54 -2.41 -6.46 -10.09
N LYS A 55 -3.12 -6.50 -8.95
CA LYS A 55 -3.15 -7.65 -8.01
C LYS A 55 -1.75 -8.08 -7.56
N MET A 56 -0.83 -7.13 -7.45
CA MET A 56 0.56 -7.37 -7.07
C MET A 56 0.69 -7.73 -5.60
N MET A 57 1.69 -8.56 -5.29
CA MET A 57 2.16 -8.73 -3.91
C MET A 57 2.83 -7.44 -3.42
N MET A 58 2.70 -7.16 -2.13
CA MET A 58 3.42 -6.07 -1.48
C MET A 58 4.07 -6.49 -0.17
N VAL A 59 5.13 -5.77 0.19
CA VAL A 59 5.80 -5.80 1.50
C VAL A 59 5.78 -4.38 2.08
N GLY A 60 5.13 -4.20 3.22
CA GLY A 60 5.07 -2.93 3.95
C GLY A 60 5.64 -3.07 5.37
N TYR A 61 6.44 -2.10 5.80
CA TYR A 61 7.24 -2.20 7.04
C TYR A 61 6.40 -2.14 8.31
N HIS A 62 5.24 -1.48 8.25
CA HIS A 62 4.35 -1.27 9.38
C HIS A 62 2.98 -1.93 9.19
N LEU A 63 2.89 -2.87 8.25
CA LEU A 63 1.66 -3.62 8.02
C LEU A 63 1.57 -4.83 8.97
N SER A 64 0.34 -5.28 9.17
CA SER A 64 0.00 -6.33 10.12
C SER A 64 0.65 -7.66 9.74
N GLY A 65 0.82 -8.54 10.73
CA GLY A 65 1.42 -9.86 10.52
C GLY A 65 2.91 -9.74 10.17
N ASN A 66 3.32 -10.40 9.10
CA ASN A 66 4.69 -10.31 8.56
C ASN A 66 4.88 -9.16 7.57
N GLY A 67 3.87 -8.28 7.41
CA GLY A 67 3.89 -7.15 6.49
C GLY A 67 3.76 -7.53 5.01
N ILE A 68 3.48 -8.80 4.69
CA ILE A 68 3.36 -9.32 3.33
C ILE A 68 1.89 -9.58 3.01
N GLY A 69 1.43 -9.08 1.86
CA GLY A 69 0.03 -9.28 1.45
C GLY A 69 -0.29 -8.59 0.13
N ARG A 70 -1.57 -8.26 -0.04
CA ARG A 70 -2.11 -7.56 -1.21
C ARG A 70 -3.04 -6.43 -0.77
N ALA A 71 -3.20 -5.44 -1.64
CA ALA A 71 -4.30 -4.50 -1.56
C ALA A 71 -5.47 -5.03 -2.39
N GLU A 72 -6.67 -5.03 -1.83
CA GLU A 72 -7.90 -5.31 -2.56
C GLU A 72 -8.84 -4.12 -2.49
N LYS A 73 -9.62 -3.88 -3.55
CA LYS A 73 -10.71 -2.89 -3.51
C LYS A 73 -11.80 -3.37 -2.54
N ASP A 74 -12.29 -2.45 -1.72
CA ASP A 74 -13.43 -2.65 -0.83
C ASP A 74 -14.37 -1.43 -0.96
N GLY A 75 -15.37 -1.56 -1.84
CA GLY A 75 -16.20 -0.43 -2.25
C GLY A 75 -15.38 0.69 -2.88
N SER A 76 -15.41 1.88 -2.28
CA SER A 76 -14.61 3.05 -2.68
C SER A 76 -13.22 3.10 -2.04
N ALA A 77 -12.88 2.14 -1.17
CA ALA A 77 -11.65 2.11 -0.41
C ALA A 77 -10.83 0.85 -0.74
N TYR A 78 -9.82 0.57 0.10
CA TYR A 78 -9.00 -0.63 0.01
C TYR A 78 -9.00 -1.38 1.34
N ARG A 79 -8.64 -2.67 1.28
CA ARG A 79 -8.28 -3.48 2.45
C ARG A 79 -6.95 -4.19 2.22
N PHE A 80 -6.18 -4.35 3.29
CA PHE A 80 -5.01 -5.21 3.29
C PHE A 80 -5.43 -6.67 3.50
N VAL A 81 -5.06 -7.54 2.57
CA VAL A 81 -5.25 -8.98 2.70
C VAL A 81 -3.89 -9.62 2.93
N GLN A 82 -3.69 -10.14 4.13
CA GLN A 82 -2.46 -10.83 4.50
C GLN A 82 -2.30 -12.11 3.67
N ALA A 83 -1.06 -12.40 3.28
CA ALA A 83 -0.68 -13.61 2.55
C ALA A 83 -0.66 -14.87 3.42
#